data_AF-A0A259GWJ5-F1
#
_entry.id   AF-A0A259GWJ5-F1
#
_cell.length_a   1.000
_cell.length_b   1.000
_cell.length_c   1.000
_cell.angle_alpha   90.00
_cell.angle_beta   90.00
_cell.angle_gamma   90.00
#
_symmetry.space_group_name_H-M   'P 1'
#
loop_
_entity.id
_entity.type
_entity.pdbx_description
1 polymer ?
#
loop_
_entity_poly.entity_id
_entity_poly.type
_entity_poly.pdbx_seq_one_letter_code
_entity_poly.pdbx_strand_id
1 'polypeptide(L)'
;MCAIAQSHSIGAVARLIITTRHASEPHAWTLTLDAGEKSEIRPAALSQGTTIEVRDLFYATPARLKFLKTDRSEAEAVREVVRRLAMSRPDVAFTLAGEERAPVTWAAAPADDPLARLGDVLGADFRANAIAIEAEREGVRVTGFAGLPTLSRANTLGQYMFVNGRPVRDKLLIGAVRGAYADYLPRDRHPLLALFVTLEAREVDVNVHPAKTEVRFRDGGLVRGLIVRALKEALMREGQRAASTGGGATIAAFRPVTMARRGSYDWRASPARPVPMPAYSGKAFGLAEAD
;
A
#
# COMPACT_ATOMS: atom_id res chain seq x y z
N MET A 1 11.33 6.54 -29.98
CA MET A 1 12.52 5.71 -30.29
C MET A 1 12.74 4.53 -29.33
N CYS A 2 12.63 4.67 -28.00
CA CYS A 2 12.89 3.55 -27.07
C CYS A 2 11.85 2.41 -27.16
N ALA A 3 10.57 2.69 -27.45
CA ALA A 3 9.53 1.68 -27.61
C ALA A 3 9.74 0.78 -28.84
N ILE A 4 10.12 1.36 -30.00
CA ILE A 4 10.31 0.63 -31.26
C ILE A 4 11.53 -0.32 -31.17
N ALA A 5 12.60 0.09 -30.47
CA ALA A 5 13.76 -0.76 -30.24
C ALA A 5 13.45 -1.98 -29.33
N GLN A 6 12.55 -1.82 -28.35
CA GLN A 6 12.11 -2.94 -27.50
C GLN A 6 11.16 -3.90 -28.22
N SER A 7 10.30 -3.39 -29.12
CA SER A 7 9.41 -4.23 -29.93
C SER A 7 10.17 -5.19 -30.84
N HIS A 8 11.35 -4.81 -31.36
CA HIS A 8 12.18 -5.70 -32.17
C HIS A 8 12.71 -6.90 -31.36
N SER A 9 13.12 -6.66 -30.11
CA SER A 9 13.60 -7.76 -29.24
C SER A 9 12.50 -8.74 -28.86
N ILE A 10 11.25 -8.29 -28.77
CA ILE A 10 10.10 -9.15 -28.48
C ILE A 10 9.65 -9.88 -29.75
N GLY A 11 9.55 -9.17 -30.88
CA GLY A 11 9.17 -9.75 -32.18
C GLY A 11 10.15 -10.81 -32.68
N ALA A 12 11.42 -10.75 -32.27
CA ALA A 12 12.43 -11.77 -32.60
C ALA A 12 12.20 -13.12 -31.90
N VAL A 13 11.40 -13.17 -30.84
CA VAL A 13 11.20 -14.39 -30.02
C VAL A 13 9.74 -14.79 -29.89
N ALA A 14 8.82 -14.10 -30.55
CA ALA A 14 7.38 -14.31 -30.44
C ALA A 14 6.67 -13.96 -31.75
N ARG A 15 5.38 -14.28 -31.84
CA ARG A 15 4.47 -13.74 -32.85
C ARG A 15 3.88 -12.43 -32.33
N LEU A 16 4.31 -11.31 -32.90
CA LEU A 16 3.96 -9.97 -32.43
C LEU A 16 3.07 -9.28 -33.47
N ILE A 17 1.88 -8.85 -33.07
CA ILE A 17 0.97 -8.06 -33.90
C ILE A 17 0.82 -6.68 -33.25
N ILE A 18 1.10 -5.62 -34.00
CA ILE A 18 0.93 -4.24 -33.57
C ILE A 18 -0.12 -3.61 -34.48
N THR A 19 -1.25 -3.21 -33.89
CA THR A 19 -2.31 -2.46 -34.59
C THR A 19 -2.39 -1.07 -34.00
N THR A 20 -2.27 -0.02 -34.81
CA THR A 20 -2.28 1.36 -34.34
C THR A 20 -3.10 2.26 -35.24
N ARG A 21 -3.74 3.28 -34.63
CA ARG A 21 -4.39 4.37 -35.33
C ARG A 21 -4.07 5.68 -34.62
N HIS A 22 -3.37 6.57 -35.31
CA HIS A 22 -3.14 7.92 -34.82
C HIS A 22 -4.44 8.75 -34.90
N ALA A 23 -4.61 9.72 -33.98
CA ALA A 23 -5.82 10.53 -33.89
C ALA A 23 -6.15 11.30 -35.17
N SER A 24 -5.11 11.72 -35.90
CA SER A 24 -5.25 12.47 -37.16
C SER A 24 -5.43 11.59 -38.39
N GLU A 25 -5.35 10.26 -38.26
CA GLU A 25 -5.41 9.34 -39.40
C GLU A 25 -6.79 8.72 -39.56
N PRO A 26 -7.31 8.57 -40.79
CA PRO A 26 -8.65 8.02 -41.03
C PRO A 26 -8.72 6.50 -40.82
N HIS A 27 -7.60 5.78 -40.99
CA HIS A 27 -7.55 4.32 -40.97
C HIS A 27 -6.52 3.82 -39.97
N ALA A 28 -6.73 2.60 -39.47
CA ALA A 28 -5.73 1.91 -38.66
C ALA A 28 -4.85 1.03 -39.53
N TRP A 29 -3.65 0.75 -39.03
CA TRP A 29 -2.67 -0.09 -39.70
C TRP A 29 -2.17 -1.18 -38.75
N THR A 30 -1.92 -2.35 -39.31
CA THR A 30 -1.35 -3.49 -38.60
C THR A 30 -0.01 -3.89 -39.20
N LEU A 31 0.95 -4.18 -38.32
CA LEU A 31 2.23 -4.79 -38.62
C LEU A 31 2.34 -6.11 -37.86
N THR A 32 2.66 -7.19 -38.56
CA THR A 32 2.96 -8.48 -37.94
C THR A 32 4.46 -8.74 -38.00
N LEU A 33 5.00 -9.28 -36.91
CA LEU A 33 6.36 -9.80 -36.83
C LEU A 33 6.30 -11.26 -36.40
N ASP A 34 6.98 -12.14 -37.15
CA ASP A 34 7.10 -13.55 -36.83
C ASP A 34 8.59 -13.93 -36.70
N ALA A 35 9.05 -14.20 -35.47
CA ALA A 35 10.46 -14.47 -35.16
C ALA A 35 11.45 -13.44 -35.76
N GLY A 36 11.05 -12.17 -35.83
CA GLY A 36 11.85 -11.05 -36.33
C GLY A 36 11.61 -10.73 -37.81
N GLU A 37 10.93 -11.60 -38.55
CA GLU A 37 10.52 -11.32 -39.92
C GLU A 37 9.30 -10.40 -39.94
N LYS A 38 9.43 -9.25 -40.60
CA LYS A 38 8.37 -8.24 -40.69
C LYS A 38 7.49 -8.51 -41.89
N SER A 39 6.18 -8.54 -41.69
CA SER A 39 5.22 -8.55 -42.78
C SER A 39 5.10 -7.17 -43.44
N GLU A 40 4.46 -7.14 -44.60
CA GLU A 40 3.92 -5.89 -45.15
C GLU A 40 2.89 -5.28 -44.19
N ILE A 41 2.80 -3.95 -44.19
CA ILE A 41 1.82 -3.20 -43.42
C ILE A 41 0.46 -3.35 -44.09
N ARG A 42 -0.57 -3.69 -43.30
CA ARG A 42 -1.93 -3.94 -43.81
C ARG A 42 -2.94 -2.99 -43.16
N PRO A 43 -3.99 -2.55 -43.90
CA PRO A 43 -5.10 -1.83 -43.30
C PRO A 43 -5.81 -2.68 -42.22
N ALA A 44 -6.26 -2.03 -41.15
CA ALA A 44 -6.97 -2.66 -40.05
C ALA A 44 -8.08 -1.77 -39.50
N ALA A 45 -8.94 -2.37 -38.66
CA ALA A 45 -9.97 -1.66 -37.92
C ALA A 45 -9.51 -1.42 -36.47
N LEU A 46 -9.35 -0.15 -36.10
CA LEU A 46 -9.12 0.27 -34.71
C LEU A 46 -9.72 1.67 -34.52
N SER A 47 -10.41 1.89 -33.41
CA SER A 47 -11.01 3.19 -33.11
C SER A 47 -9.95 4.25 -32.80
N GLN A 48 -9.07 4.07 -31.82
CA GLN A 48 -7.96 4.99 -31.56
C GLN A 48 -6.95 4.31 -30.65
N GLY A 49 -5.67 4.66 -30.78
CA GLY A 49 -4.63 4.18 -29.90
C GLY A 49 -3.84 3.04 -30.50
N THR A 50 -3.32 2.15 -29.66
CA THR A 50 -2.43 1.06 -30.08
C THR A 50 -2.73 -0.20 -29.31
N THR A 51 -2.90 -1.30 -30.03
CA THR A 51 -3.03 -2.65 -29.49
C THR A 51 -1.77 -3.43 -29.85
N ILE A 52 -1.16 -4.05 -28.85
CA ILE A 52 0.00 -4.93 -29.03
C ILE A 52 -0.40 -6.31 -28.55
N GLU A 53 -0.29 -7.28 -29.44
CA GLU A 53 -0.57 -8.68 -29.16
C GLU A 53 0.70 -9.50 -29.32
N VAL A 54 1.01 -10.32 -28.31
CA VAL A 54 2.19 -11.19 -28.29
C VAL A 54 1.72 -12.61 -28.06
N ARG A 55 1.90 -13.47 -29.05
CA ARG A 55 1.56 -14.91 -29.01
C ARG A 55 2.82 -15.77 -29.04
N ASP A 56 2.71 -16.97 -28.49
CA ASP A 56 3.73 -18.01 -28.55
C ASP A 56 5.12 -17.51 -28.08
N LEU A 57 5.20 -16.84 -26.92
CA LEU A 57 6.44 -16.27 -26.43
C LEU A 57 7.53 -17.35 -26.26
N PHE A 58 8.72 -17.09 -26.81
CA PHE A 58 9.88 -17.99 -26.87
C PHE A 58 9.76 -19.20 -27.78
N TYR A 59 8.74 -19.30 -28.65
CA TYR A 59 8.62 -20.44 -29.57
C TYR A 59 9.85 -20.58 -30.50
N ALA A 60 10.43 -19.46 -30.93
CA ALA A 60 11.64 -19.42 -31.76
C ALA A 60 12.94 -19.67 -30.96
N THR A 61 12.88 -19.72 -29.62
CA THR A 61 14.04 -19.92 -28.74
C THR A 61 13.76 -20.96 -27.64
N PRO A 62 13.76 -22.27 -27.96
CA PRO A 62 13.36 -23.33 -27.02
C PRO A 62 14.19 -23.37 -25.72
N ALA A 63 15.45 -22.94 -25.77
CA ALA A 63 16.28 -22.82 -24.58
C ALA A 63 15.72 -21.80 -23.58
N ARG A 64 15.13 -20.69 -24.05
CA ARG A 64 14.48 -19.68 -23.20
C ARG A 64 13.14 -20.15 -22.65
N LEU A 65 12.41 -20.94 -23.43
CA LEU A 65 11.13 -21.53 -23.01
C LEU A 65 11.28 -22.35 -21.72
N LYS A 66 12.40 -23.07 -21.57
CA LYS A 66 12.71 -23.86 -20.35
C LYS A 66 12.91 -23.02 -19.08
N PHE A 67 13.08 -21.69 -19.19
CA PHE A 67 13.19 -20.80 -18.04
C PHE A 67 11.85 -20.25 -17.56
N LEU A 68 10.76 -20.45 -18.32
CA LEU A 68 9.44 -20.11 -17.84
C LEU A 68 9.12 -20.94 -16.60
N LYS A 69 8.59 -20.26 -15.58
CA LYS A 69 8.07 -20.92 -14.38
C LYS A 69 6.67 -21.45 -14.67
N THR A 70 5.94 -21.82 -13.62
CA THR A 70 4.53 -22.15 -13.72
C THR A 70 3.71 -20.94 -14.15
N ASP A 71 2.60 -21.16 -14.85
CA ASP A 71 1.69 -20.10 -15.33
C ASP A 71 1.25 -19.17 -14.20
N ARG A 72 0.91 -19.75 -13.04
CA ARG A 72 0.59 -18.99 -11.82
C ARG A 72 1.73 -18.06 -11.38
N SER A 73 2.98 -18.52 -11.44
CA SER A 73 4.14 -17.72 -11.02
C SER A 73 4.37 -16.55 -11.98
N GLU A 74 4.25 -16.79 -13.28
CA GLU A 74 4.37 -15.75 -14.31
C GLU A 74 3.21 -14.75 -14.24
N ALA A 75 1.98 -15.22 -14.01
CA ALA A 75 0.80 -14.37 -13.84
C ALA A 75 0.95 -13.43 -12.62
N GLU A 76 1.52 -13.91 -11.50
CA GLU A 76 1.84 -13.05 -10.36
C GLU A 76 2.95 -12.04 -10.68
N ALA A 77 3.97 -12.44 -11.44
CA ALA A 77 5.03 -11.54 -11.88
C ALA A 77 4.48 -10.41 -12.78
N VAL A 78 3.63 -10.75 -13.75
CA VAL A 78 2.92 -9.78 -14.61
C VAL A 78 2.05 -8.86 -13.77
N ARG A 79 1.25 -9.42 -12.87
CA ARG A 79 0.41 -8.64 -11.96
C ARG A 79 1.22 -7.64 -11.15
N GLU A 80 2.36 -8.06 -10.65
CA GLU A 80 3.26 -7.23 -9.84
C GLU A 80 3.95 -6.12 -10.66
N VAL A 81 4.17 -6.33 -11.96
CA VAL A 81 4.58 -5.26 -12.89
C VAL A 81 3.45 -4.25 -13.09
N VAL A 82 2.22 -4.72 -13.36
CA VAL A 82 1.08 -3.82 -13.61
C VAL A 82 0.72 -3.02 -12.36
N ARG A 83 0.79 -3.62 -11.15
CA ARG A 83 0.62 -2.90 -9.88
C ARG A 83 1.60 -1.72 -9.76
N ARG A 84 2.87 -1.92 -10.09
CA ARG A 84 3.89 -0.86 -10.06
C ARG A 84 3.57 0.26 -11.06
N LEU A 85 3.17 -0.10 -12.28
CA LEU A 85 2.78 0.90 -13.28
C LEU A 85 1.55 1.70 -12.82
N ALA A 86 0.54 1.02 -12.28
CA ALA A 86 -0.67 1.63 -11.73
C ALA A 86 -0.37 2.61 -10.60
N MET A 87 0.57 2.29 -9.71
CA MET A 87 1.00 3.21 -8.65
C MET A 87 1.81 4.40 -9.19
N SER A 88 2.64 4.19 -10.22
CA SER A 88 3.47 5.25 -10.81
C SER A 88 2.68 6.30 -11.61
N ARG A 89 1.51 5.91 -12.11
CA ARG A 89 0.63 6.75 -12.95
C ARG A 89 -0.80 6.70 -12.40
N PRO A 90 -1.05 7.35 -11.24
CA PRO A 90 -2.36 7.31 -10.60
C PRO A 90 -3.47 7.91 -11.48
N ASP A 91 -3.12 8.81 -12.40
CA ASP A 91 -3.99 9.46 -13.38
C ASP A 91 -4.45 8.55 -14.54
N VAL A 92 -3.88 7.34 -14.68
CA VAL A 92 -4.22 6.41 -15.76
C VAL A 92 -4.94 5.18 -15.20
N ALA A 93 -6.09 4.80 -15.78
CA ALA A 93 -6.77 3.56 -15.41
C ALA A 93 -6.03 2.33 -15.96
N PHE A 94 -5.92 1.28 -15.16
CA PHE A 94 -5.29 0.01 -15.56
C PHE A 94 -6.26 -1.14 -15.35
N THR A 95 -6.40 -2.01 -16.35
CA THR A 95 -7.15 -3.26 -16.23
C THR A 95 -6.22 -4.43 -16.54
N LEU A 96 -6.21 -5.42 -15.67
CA LEU A 96 -5.49 -6.68 -15.86
C LEU A 96 -6.49 -7.83 -15.80
N ALA A 97 -6.60 -8.55 -16.92
CA ALA A 97 -7.38 -9.77 -17.04
C ALA A 97 -6.45 -10.94 -17.40
N GLY A 98 -6.76 -12.12 -16.90
CA GLY A 98 -6.06 -13.37 -17.18
C GLY A 98 -6.85 -14.55 -16.64
N GLU A 99 -6.47 -15.77 -17.03
CA GLU A 99 -7.21 -16.99 -16.66
C GLU A 99 -7.00 -17.37 -15.19
N GLU A 100 -5.80 -17.11 -14.65
CA GLU A 100 -5.41 -17.49 -13.28
C GLU A 100 -6.17 -16.76 -12.17
N ARG A 101 -6.75 -15.58 -12.44
CA ARG A 101 -7.44 -14.76 -11.45
C ARG A 101 -8.47 -13.85 -12.11
N ALA A 102 -9.52 -13.54 -11.37
CA ALA A 102 -10.54 -12.57 -11.79
C ALA A 102 -9.91 -11.25 -12.30
N PRO A 103 -10.49 -10.64 -13.35
CA PRO A 103 -10.07 -9.33 -13.82
C PRO A 103 -10.07 -8.31 -12.69
N VAL A 104 -9.03 -7.47 -12.66
CA VAL A 104 -8.92 -6.35 -11.74
C VAL A 104 -8.78 -5.07 -12.52
N THR A 105 -9.53 -4.05 -12.11
CA THR A 105 -9.42 -2.69 -12.64
C THR A 105 -9.02 -1.77 -11.51
N TRP A 106 -7.93 -1.04 -11.71
CA TRP A 106 -7.50 0.07 -10.88
C TRP A 106 -7.87 1.37 -11.60
N ALA A 107 -8.92 2.04 -11.14
CA ALA A 107 -9.43 3.27 -11.75
C ALA A 107 -8.45 4.44 -11.55
N ALA A 108 -8.50 5.41 -12.47
CA ALA A 108 -7.76 6.67 -12.30
C ALA A 108 -8.12 7.31 -10.95
N ALA A 109 -7.09 7.67 -10.19
CA ALA A 109 -7.25 8.28 -8.89
C ALA A 109 -7.67 9.74 -9.06
N PRO A 110 -8.58 10.25 -8.22
CA PRO A 110 -8.81 11.68 -8.10
C PRO A 110 -7.51 12.43 -7.79
N ALA A 111 -7.33 13.63 -8.33
CA ALA A 111 -6.10 14.41 -8.15
C ALA A 111 -5.87 14.82 -6.68
N ASP A 112 -6.92 14.88 -5.88
CA ASP A 112 -6.95 15.22 -4.46
C ASP A 112 -6.77 14.01 -3.51
N ASP A 113 -6.95 12.77 -4.00
CA ASP A 113 -6.75 11.54 -3.22
C ASP A 113 -5.77 10.57 -3.90
N PRO A 114 -4.45 10.86 -3.88
CA PRO A 114 -3.43 9.93 -4.37
C PRO A 114 -3.35 8.62 -3.55
N LEU A 115 -3.88 8.62 -2.32
CA LEU A 115 -3.93 7.43 -1.47
C LEU A 115 -4.97 6.42 -1.96
N ALA A 116 -6.02 6.85 -2.67
CA ALA A 116 -7.04 5.96 -3.24
C ALA A 116 -6.40 4.85 -4.09
N ARG A 117 -5.55 5.21 -5.05
CA ARG A 117 -4.85 4.24 -5.89
C ARG A 117 -3.99 3.27 -5.09
N LEU A 118 -3.28 3.77 -4.08
CA LEU A 118 -2.45 2.92 -3.24
C LEU A 118 -3.30 1.97 -2.39
N GLY A 119 -4.46 2.42 -1.91
CA GLY A 119 -5.45 1.60 -1.23
C GLY A 119 -6.01 0.49 -2.12
N ASP A 120 -6.33 0.78 -3.38
CA ASP A 120 -6.81 -0.23 -4.33
C ASP A 120 -5.76 -1.33 -4.62
N VAL A 121 -4.47 -0.97 -4.55
CA VAL A 121 -3.38 -1.91 -4.84
C VAL A 121 -2.87 -2.65 -3.59
N LEU A 122 -2.71 -1.94 -2.46
CA LEU A 122 -2.15 -2.46 -1.21
C LEU A 122 -3.22 -2.98 -0.23
N GLY A 123 -4.49 -2.63 -0.46
CA GLY A 123 -5.65 -3.03 0.33
C GLY A 123 -6.17 -1.94 1.27
N ALA A 124 -7.39 -2.14 1.75
CA ALA A 124 -8.09 -1.20 2.64
C ALA A 124 -7.34 -0.96 3.97
N ASP A 125 -6.69 -1.99 4.52
CA ASP A 125 -5.88 -1.86 5.74
C ASP A 125 -4.74 -0.85 5.56
N PHE A 126 -4.11 -0.82 4.38
CA PHE A 126 -3.08 0.16 4.08
C PHE A 126 -3.67 1.57 4.05
N ARG A 127 -4.79 1.77 3.35
CA ARG A 127 -5.47 3.08 3.28
C ARG A 127 -5.84 3.60 4.67
N ALA A 128 -6.29 2.73 5.57
CA ALA A 128 -6.66 3.11 6.95
C ALA A 128 -5.47 3.41 7.86
N ASN A 129 -4.29 2.84 7.59
CA ASN A 129 -3.10 2.92 8.44
C ASN A 129 -1.91 3.63 7.75
N ALA A 130 -2.17 4.38 6.68
CA ALA A 130 -1.15 5.08 5.92
C ALA A 130 -0.89 6.48 6.50
N ILE A 131 0.39 6.80 6.68
CA ILE A 131 0.88 8.12 7.04
C ILE A 131 1.50 8.79 5.81
N ALA A 132 1.11 10.04 5.56
CA ALA A 132 1.67 10.85 4.49
C ALA A 132 3.13 11.22 4.80
N ILE A 133 3.99 11.05 3.80
CA ILE A 133 5.40 11.39 3.81
C ILE A 133 5.61 12.52 2.82
N GLU A 134 6.23 13.59 3.29
CA GLU A 134 6.66 14.70 2.44
C GLU A 134 7.91 15.33 3.04
N ALA A 135 8.96 15.43 2.24
CA ALA A 135 10.19 16.13 2.59
C ALA A 135 10.91 16.57 1.32
N GLU A 136 11.63 17.68 1.42
CA GLU A 136 12.45 18.19 0.33
C GLU A 136 13.77 18.72 0.87
N ARG A 137 14.86 18.44 0.16
CA ARG A 137 16.18 18.96 0.48
C ARG A 137 17.07 18.96 -0.75
N GLU A 138 17.71 20.10 -1.02
CA GLU A 138 18.76 20.22 -2.04
C GLU A 138 18.32 19.66 -3.42
N GLY A 139 17.09 19.97 -3.83
CA GLY A 139 16.53 19.53 -5.12
C GLY A 139 15.99 18.10 -5.15
N VAL A 140 16.13 17.33 -4.07
CA VAL A 140 15.50 16.01 -3.91
C VAL A 140 14.21 16.16 -3.12
N ARG A 141 13.10 15.73 -3.70
CA ARG A 141 11.78 15.67 -3.05
C ARG A 141 11.35 14.22 -2.85
N VAL A 142 10.93 13.88 -1.64
CA VAL A 142 10.38 12.57 -1.27
C VAL A 142 8.93 12.77 -0.86
N THR A 143 8.01 12.14 -1.59
CA THR A 143 6.58 12.10 -1.26
C THR A 143 6.08 10.66 -1.16
N GLY A 144 4.88 10.48 -0.64
CA GLY A 144 4.18 9.19 -0.68
C GLY A 144 3.54 8.82 0.65
N PHE A 145 3.38 7.53 0.87
CA PHE A 145 2.68 7.01 2.04
C PHE A 145 3.42 5.81 2.61
N ALA A 146 3.47 5.73 3.94
CA ALA A 146 4.04 4.60 4.65
C ALA A 146 3.05 4.05 5.67
N GLY A 147 3.05 2.74 5.91
CA GLY A 147 2.18 2.12 6.89
C GLY A 147 2.68 2.35 8.32
N LEU A 148 1.75 2.43 9.27
CA LEU A 148 2.05 2.33 10.69
C LEU A 148 2.81 1.03 11.02
N PRO A 149 3.67 1.00 12.05
CA PRO A 149 4.40 -0.21 12.45
C PRO A 149 3.49 -1.41 12.79
N THR A 150 2.25 -1.15 13.21
CA THR A 150 1.22 -2.17 13.44
C THR A 150 0.84 -2.93 12.16
N LEU A 151 0.96 -2.30 11.00
CA LEU A 151 0.72 -2.91 9.69
C LEU A 151 2.06 -3.32 9.04
N SER A 152 2.51 -4.54 9.35
CA SER A 152 3.74 -5.11 8.80
C SER A 152 3.51 -6.47 8.12
N ARG A 153 4.47 -6.87 7.26
CA ARG A 153 4.50 -8.17 6.57
C ARG A 153 5.81 -8.89 6.89
N ALA A 154 5.82 -10.21 6.68
CA ALA A 154 7.02 -11.05 6.79
C ALA A 154 7.94 -10.96 5.56
N ASN A 155 7.55 -10.21 4.52
CA ASN A 155 8.31 -10.04 3.29
C ASN A 155 8.35 -8.57 2.84
N THR A 156 9.26 -8.26 1.93
CA THR A 156 9.46 -6.90 1.39
C THR A 156 8.55 -6.57 0.20
N LEU A 157 7.59 -7.45 -0.15
CA LEU A 157 6.77 -7.27 -1.36
C LEU A 157 5.85 -6.04 -1.26
N GLY A 158 5.51 -5.59 -0.05
CA GLY A 158 4.73 -4.39 0.20
C GLY A 158 5.50 -3.07 0.12
N GLN A 159 6.78 -3.08 -0.30
CA GLN A 159 7.63 -1.90 -0.39
C GLN A 159 7.78 -1.46 -1.84
N TYR A 160 7.12 -0.37 -2.18
CA TYR A 160 7.13 0.23 -3.50
C TYR A 160 7.91 1.54 -3.47
N MET A 161 8.86 1.68 -4.39
CA MET A 161 9.70 2.87 -4.48
C MET A 161 9.79 3.29 -5.94
N PHE A 162 9.67 4.59 -6.17
CA PHE A 162 9.68 5.18 -7.49
C PHE A 162 10.69 6.31 -7.53
N VAL A 163 11.44 6.41 -8.63
CA VAL A 163 12.37 7.50 -8.89
C VAL A 163 11.98 8.14 -10.21
N ASN A 164 11.55 9.40 -10.19
CA ASN A 164 11.02 10.11 -11.37
C ASN A 164 9.94 9.29 -12.13
N GLY A 165 9.03 8.67 -11.37
CA GLY A 165 7.94 7.83 -11.90
C GLY A 165 8.36 6.42 -12.33
N ARG A 166 9.66 6.06 -12.28
CA ARG A 166 10.12 4.70 -12.59
C ARG A 166 10.10 3.83 -11.33
N PRO A 167 9.50 2.62 -11.35
CA PRO A 167 9.64 1.68 -10.25
C PRO A 167 11.09 1.20 -10.10
N VAL A 168 11.62 1.26 -8.89
CA VAL A 168 13.02 0.93 -8.56
C VAL A 168 13.06 0.01 -7.34
N ARG A 169 14.03 -0.89 -7.31
CA ARG A 169 14.32 -1.81 -6.20
C ARG A 169 15.80 -1.72 -5.81
N ASP A 170 16.21 -0.51 -5.46
CA ASP A 170 17.61 -0.22 -5.13
C ASP A 170 17.94 -0.53 -3.66
N LYS A 171 19.15 -1.06 -3.43
CA LYS A 171 19.60 -1.46 -2.09
C LYS A 171 19.72 -0.28 -1.12
N LEU A 172 20.08 0.91 -1.62
CA LEU A 172 20.19 2.13 -0.82
C LEU A 172 18.82 2.53 -0.26
N LEU A 173 17.78 2.52 -1.11
CA LEU A 173 16.43 2.89 -0.72
C LEU A 173 15.82 1.87 0.27
N ILE A 174 16.02 0.56 0.00
CA ILE A 174 15.61 -0.50 0.92
C ILE A 174 16.31 -0.34 2.28
N GLY A 175 17.62 -0.04 2.26
CA GLY A 175 18.41 0.23 3.47
C GLY A 175 17.93 1.46 4.24
N ALA A 176 17.50 2.51 3.54
CA ALA A 176 16.93 3.72 4.13
C ALA A 176 15.62 3.41 4.88
N VAL A 177 14.70 2.70 4.24
CA VAL A 177 13.43 2.24 4.86
C VAL A 177 13.72 1.38 6.10
N ARG A 178 14.62 0.40 5.97
CA ARG A 178 14.99 -0.47 7.10
C ARG A 178 15.55 0.34 8.26
N GLY A 179 16.42 1.32 7.99
CA GLY A 179 16.99 2.18 9.02
C GLY A 179 15.96 3.10 9.69
N ALA A 180 14.94 3.55 8.97
CA ALA A 180 13.87 4.37 9.53
C ALA A 180 12.97 3.59 10.49
N TYR A 181 12.67 2.32 10.15
CA TYR A 181 11.77 1.46 10.92
C TYR A 181 12.47 0.56 11.95
N ALA A 182 13.81 0.59 12.03
CA ALA A 182 14.58 -0.31 12.89
C ALA A 182 14.19 -0.26 14.37
N ASP A 183 13.79 0.93 14.84
CA ASP A 183 13.38 1.15 16.24
C ASP A 183 11.91 0.75 16.51
N TYR A 184 11.14 0.50 15.44
CA TYR A 184 9.68 0.28 15.51
C TYR A 184 9.26 -1.15 15.11
N LEU A 185 10.08 -1.85 14.33
CA LEU A 185 9.76 -3.17 13.80
C LEU A 185 10.81 -4.22 14.17
N PRO A 186 10.39 -5.46 14.49
CA PRO A 186 11.30 -6.60 14.58
C PRO A 186 12.08 -6.83 13.27
N ARG A 187 13.24 -7.49 13.36
CA ARG A 187 14.19 -7.65 12.25
C ARG A 187 13.62 -8.38 11.02
N ASP A 188 12.65 -9.26 11.20
CA ASP A 188 11.97 -10.08 10.18
C ASP A 188 10.64 -9.47 9.69
N ARG A 189 10.33 -8.25 10.13
CA ARG A 189 9.11 -7.54 9.77
C ARG A 189 9.43 -6.35 8.88
N HIS A 190 8.53 -6.12 7.93
CA HIS A 190 8.68 -5.11 6.90
C HIS A 190 7.43 -4.23 6.83
N PRO A 191 7.58 -2.90 6.76
CA PRO A 191 6.44 -2.01 6.57
C PRO A 191 5.91 -2.12 5.14
N LEU A 192 4.63 -1.81 4.96
CA LEU A 192 4.08 -1.47 3.65
C LEU A 192 4.34 0.01 3.38
N LEU A 193 4.71 0.36 2.15
CA LEU A 193 4.90 1.76 1.76
C LEU A 193 4.91 1.90 0.24
N ALA A 194 4.63 3.13 -0.20
CA ALA A 194 4.88 3.61 -1.54
C ALA A 194 5.55 4.98 -1.45
N LEU A 195 6.82 5.07 -1.83
CA LEU A 195 7.61 6.30 -1.81
C LEU A 195 7.98 6.75 -3.22
N PHE A 196 7.87 8.04 -3.47
CA PHE A 196 8.16 8.69 -4.74
C PHE A 196 9.28 9.70 -4.53
N VAL A 197 10.44 9.43 -5.12
CA VAL A 197 11.60 10.30 -5.11
C VAL A 197 11.63 11.06 -6.44
N THR A 198 11.59 12.38 -6.37
CA THR A 198 11.71 13.27 -7.52
C THR A 198 12.98 14.09 -7.37
N LEU A 199 13.80 14.10 -8.41
CA LEU A 199 15.07 14.82 -8.46
C LEU A 199 15.46 15.11 -9.91
N GLU A 200 16.43 15.99 -10.11
CA GLU A 200 16.90 16.35 -11.44
C GLU A 200 17.49 15.14 -12.18
N ALA A 201 17.16 14.98 -13.46
CA ALA A 201 17.54 13.79 -14.24
C ALA A 201 19.06 13.57 -14.33
N ARG A 202 19.88 14.63 -14.21
CA ARG A 202 21.34 14.54 -14.19
C ARG A 202 21.93 13.98 -12.89
N GLU A 203 21.12 13.91 -11.83
CA GLU A 203 21.55 13.43 -10.51
C GLU A 203 21.27 11.95 -10.29
N VAL A 204 20.61 11.30 -11.25
CA VAL A 204 20.30 9.87 -11.22
C VAL A 204 20.70 9.21 -12.55
N ASP A 205 21.56 8.22 -12.46
CA ASP A 205 21.85 7.33 -13.57
C ASP A 205 20.94 6.10 -13.49
N VAL A 206 20.10 5.93 -14.50
CA VAL A 206 19.14 4.82 -14.63
C VAL A 206 19.73 3.69 -15.49
N ASN A 207 20.85 3.92 -16.17
CA ASN A 207 21.47 2.97 -17.10
C ASN A 207 22.43 2.00 -16.39
N VAL A 208 22.08 1.55 -15.19
CA VAL A 208 22.97 0.72 -14.35
C VAL A 208 22.64 -0.78 -14.46
N HIS A 209 21.37 -1.12 -14.70
CA HIS A 209 20.91 -2.51 -14.79
C HIS A 209 20.16 -2.77 -16.10
N PRO A 210 20.30 -3.94 -16.75
CA PRO A 210 19.59 -4.27 -18.00
C PRO A 210 18.06 -4.13 -17.90
N ALA A 211 17.50 -4.47 -16.72
CA ALA A 211 16.07 -4.32 -16.44
C ALA A 211 15.67 -2.92 -15.90
N LYS A 212 16.63 -1.99 -15.75
CA LYS A 212 16.43 -0.62 -15.23
C LYS A 212 15.74 -0.55 -13.86
N THR A 213 15.94 -1.58 -13.05
CA THR A 213 15.36 -1.73 -11.70
C THR A 213 16.23 -1.11 -10.61
N GLU A 214 17.50 -0.84 -10.90
CA GLU A 214 18.46 -0.22 -10.00
C GLU A 214 18.87 1.14 -10.57
N VAL A 215 19.20 2.08 -9.68
CA VAL A 215 19.60 3.43 -10.06
C VAL A 215 20.81 3.85 -9.24
N ARG A 216 21.68 4.65 -9.84
CA ARG A 216 22.82 5.23 -9.13
C ARG A 216 22.60 6.72 -8.95
N PHE A 217 22.45 7.12 -7.71
CA PHE A 217 22.39 8.53 -7.34
C PHE A 217 23.79 9.13 -7.32
N ARG A 218 23.92 10.38 -7.77
CA ARG A 218 25.15 11.16 -7.63
C ARG A 218 25.51 11.38 -6.16
N ASP A 219 24.52 11.74 -5.34
CA ASP A 219 24.62 11.77 -3.88
C ASP A 219 23.59 10.82 -3.24
N GLY A 220 23.97 9.55 -3.11
CA GLY A 220 23.14 8.56 -2.42
C GLY A 220 23.00 8.83 -0.91
N GLY A 221 23.97 9.52 -0.30
CA GLY A 221 23.95 9.85 1.13
C GLY A 221 22.83 10.83 1.46
N LEU A 222 22.68 11.87 0.64
CA LEU A 222 21.59 12.84 0.70
C LEU A 222 20.23 12.16 0.59
N VAL A 223 20.02 11.35 -0.45
CA VAL A 223 18.75 10.65 -0.70
C VAL A 223 18.40 9.71 0.46
N ARG A 224 19.36 8.90 0.92
CA ARG A 224 19.18 8.00 2.06
C ARG A 224 18.82 8.78 3.32
N GLY A 225 19.58 9.84 3.63
CA GLY A 225 19.38 10.66 4.82
C GLY A 225 18.01 11.33 4.83
N LEU A 226 17.58 11.85 3.68
CA LEU A 226 16.27 12.48 3.50
C LEU A 226 15.13 11.49 3.76
N ILE A 227 15.20 10.29 3.16
CA ILE A 227 14.17 9.25 3.35
C ILE A 227 14.11 8.82 4.82
N VAL A 228 15.26 8.53 5.44
CA VAL A 228 15.30 8.10 6.86
C VAL A 228 14.69 9.17 7.76
N ARG A 229 15.09 10.43 7.56
CA ARG A 229 14.58 11.56 8.34
C ARG A 229 13.07 11.73 8.15
N ALA A 230 12.59 11.78 6.90
CA ALA A 230 11.17 11.99 6.58
C ALA A 230 10.28 10.91 7.20
N LEU A 231 10.69 9.64 7.10
CA LEU A 231 9.97 8.52 7.70
C LEU A 231 9.96 8.59 9.23
N LYS A 232 11.11 8.86 9.86
CA LYS A 232 11.19 8.99 11.33
C LYS A 232 10.33 10.14 11.85
N GLU A 233 10.39 11.31 11.20
CA GLU A 233 9.56 12.46 11.56
C GLU A 233 8.06 12.16 11.43
N ALA A 234 7.65 11.47 10.36
CA ALA A 234 6.26 11.09 10.17
C ALA A 234 5.77 10.05 11.20
N LEU A 235 6.60 9.04 11.51
CA LEU A 235 6.29 8.02 12.52
C LEU A 235 6.20 8.62 13.93
N MET A 236 7.10 9.53 14.28
CA MET A 236 7.06 10.23 15.57
C MET A 236 5.78 11.08 15.70
N ARG A 237 5.42 11.83 14.65
CA ARG A 237 4.20 12.66 14.63
C ARG A 237 2.95 11.81 14.85
N GLU A 238 2.84 10.66 14.20
CA GLU A 238 1.67 9.80 14.35
C GLU A 238 1.65 9.07 15.69
N GLY A 239 2.81 8.65 16.20
CA GLY A 239 2.94 8.11 17.56
C GLY A 239 2.47 9.10 18.63
N GLN A 240 2.79 10.39 18.47
CA GLN A 240 2.30 11.45 19.37
C GLN A 240 0.79 11.66 19.26
N ARG A 241 0.21 11.60 18.05
CA ARG A 241 -1.25 11.65 17.86
C ARG A 241 -1.95 10.51 18.59
N ALA A 242 -1.50 9.27 18.39
CA ALA A 242 -2.05 8.10 19.06
C ALA A 242 -1.95 8.20 20.60
N ALA A 243 -0.83 8.71 21.13
CA ALA A 243 -0.68 8.94 22.57
C ALA A 243 -1.62 10.05 23.10
N SER A 244 -1.80 11.14 22.34
CA SER A 244 -2.68 12.25 22.72
C SER A 244 -4.17 11.91 22.67
N THR A 245 -4.60 11.09 21.71
CA THR A 245 -6.00 10.66 21.55
C THR A 245 -6.35 9.51 22.50
N GLY A 246 -5.44 8.54 22.68
CA GLY A 246 -5.61 7.43 23.62
C GLY A 246 -5.57 7.90 25.07
N GLY A 247 -4.69 8.85 25.39
CA GLY A 247 -4.53 9.41 26.74
C GLY A 247 -5.79 10.14 27.22
N GLY A 248 -6.49 10.87 26.35
CA GLY A 248 -7.73 11.56 26.72
C GLY A 248 -8.86 10.61 27.13
N ALA A 249 -9.07 9.53 26.38
CA ALA A 249 -10.11 8.54 26.66
C ALA A 249 -9.80 7.64 27.87
N THR A 250 -8.53 7.25 28.04
CA THR A 250 -8.10 6.50 29.24
C THR A 250 -8.09 7.36 30.49
N ILE A 251 -7.59 8.61 30.44
CA ILE A 251 -7.67 9.55 31.57
C ILE A 251 -9.14 9.90 31.89
N ALA A 252 -10.01 10.00 30.88
CA ALA A 252 -11.45 10.18 31.09
C ALA A 252 -12.12 8.95 31.70
N ALA A 253 -11.68 7.73 31.36
CA ALA A 253 -12.16 6.48 31.97
C ALA A 253 -11.64 6.29 33.41
N PHE A 254 -10.48 6.86 33.75
CA PHE A 254 -9.94 6.91 35.10
C PHE A 254 -10.40 8.13 35.91
N ARG A 255 -11.36 8.94 35.42
CA ARG A 255 -12.01 9.92 36.29
C ARG A 255 -12.74 9.16 37.39
N PRO A 256 -12.37 9.34 38.68
CA PRO A 256 -13.22 8.85 39.74
C PRO A 256 -14.58 9.51 39.52
N VAL A 257 -15.63 8.69 39.42
CA VAL A 257 -16.99 9.19 39.51
C VAL A 257 -17.05 9.88 40.87
N THR A 258 -16.93 11.20 40.89
CA THR A 258 -17.33 12.02 42.03
C THR A 258 -18.83 11.88 42.06
N MET A 259 -19.27 10.77 42.67
CA MET A 259 -20.63 10.58 43.10
C MET A 259 -20.88 11.79 43.99
N ALA A 260 -21.70 12.73 43.50
CA ALA A 260 -22.13 13.85 44.30
C ALA A 260 -22.60 13.25 45.62
N ARG A 261 -21.97 13.63 46.73
CA ARG A 261 -22.47 13.30 48.07
C ARG A 261 -23.90 13.84 48.09
N ARG A 262 -24.88 12.96 47.83
CA ARG A 262 -26.27 13.25 48.10
C ARG A 262 -26.30 13.60 49.58
N GLY A 263 -26.55 14.87 49.88
CA GLY A 263 -26.80 15.30 51.24
C GLY A 263 -27.85 14.37 51.84
N SER A 264 -27.58 13.91 53.06
CA SER A 264 -28.53 13.22 53.93
C SER A 264 -29.37 12.14 53.24
N TYR A 265 -28.77 10.98 52.94
CA TYR A 265 -29.56 9.79 52.64
C TYR A 265 -30.27 9.32 53.92
N ASP A 266 -31.58 9.58 54.02
CA ASP A 266 -32.41 9.06 55.10
C ASP A 266 -32.68 7.57 54.87
N TRP A 267 -32.01 6.73 55.65
CA TRP A 267 -32.14 5.27 55.58
C TRP A 267 -33.57 4.78 55.85
N ARG A 268 -34.44 5.61 56.48
CA ARG A 268 -35.86 5.29 56.72
C ARG A 268 -36.73 5.36 55.46
N ALA A 269 -36.25 6.03 54.41
CA ALA A 269 -36.88 6.07 53.09
C ALA A 269 -36.45 4.89 52.19
N SER A 270 -35.56 4.01 52.68
CA SER A 270 -35.13 2.83 51.93
C SER A 270 -36.30 1.85 51.75
N PRO A 271 -36.54 1.35 50.52
CA PRO A 271 -37.52 0.29 50.28
C PRO A 271 -37.15 -1.04 50.97
N ALA A 272 -35.92 -1.19 51.45
CA ALA A 272 -35.46 -2.33 52.24
C ALA A 272 -35.58 -2.11 53.77
N ARG A 273 -36.34 -1.12 54.24
CA ARG A 273 -36.46 -0.87 55.68
C ARG A 273 -37.15 -2.05 56.39
N PRO A 274 -36.67 -2.49 57.57
CA PRO A 274 -37.35 -3.51 58.35
C PRO A 274 -38.75 -3.04 58.77
N VAL A 275 -39.77 -3.87 58.60
CA VAL A 275 -41.12 -3.60 59.09
C VAL A 275 -41.13 -3.78 60.62
N PRO A 276 -41.66 -2.83 61.41
CA PRO A 276 -41.73 -3.00 62.86
C PRO A 276 -42.61 -4.21 63.22
N MET A 277 -42.06 -5.17 63.95
CA MET A 277 -42.84 -6.25 64.55
C MET A 277 -43.79 -5.67 65.62
N PRO A 278 -45.06 -6.08 65.66
CA PRO A 278 -45.96 -5.66 66.73
C PRO A 278 -45.46 -6.16 68.08
N ALA A 279 -45.46 -5.27 69.08
CA ALA A 279 -45.01 -5.55 70.43
C ALA A 279 -45.88 -6.65 71.07
N TYR A 280 -45.24 -7.75 71.48
CA TYR A 280 -45.90 -8.84 72.18
C TYR A 280 -46.26 -8.40 73.61
N SER A 281 -47.53 -8.06 73.82
CA SER A 281 -48.12 -7.81 75.14
C SER A 281 -48.47 -9.15 75.80
N GLY A 282 -47.46 -9.83 76.36
CA GLY A 282 -47.64 -11.07 77.12
C GLY A 282 -47.69 -10.81 78.63
N LYS A 283 -48.89 -10.85 79.21
CA LYS A 283 -49.12 -10.85 80.67
C LYS A 283 -48.38 -12.02 81.33
N ALA A 284 -47.64 -11.72 82.40
CA ALA A 284 -47.06 -12.72 83.28
C ALA A 284 -48.17 -13.50 83.99
N PHE A 285 -48.21 -14.82 83.81
CA PHE A 285 -48.94 -15.75 84.67
C PHE A 285 -47.93 -16.42 85.58
N GLY A 286 -47.99 -16.10 86.87
CA GLY A 286 -47.26 -16.82 87.91
C GLY A 286 -47.95 -18.13 88.24
N LEU A 287 -47.15 -19.13 88.62
CA LEU A 287 -47.60 -20.32 89.33
C LEU A 287 -46.64 -20.59 90.50
N ALA A 288 -47.25 -20.78 91.65
CA ALA A 288 -46.65 -20.90 92.98
C ALA A 288 -46.05 -22.29 93.25
N GLU A 289 -45.20 -22.33 94.26
CA GLU A 289 -44.69 -23.54 94.93
C GLU A 289 -45.81 -24.35 95.60
N ALA A 290 -45.65 -25.67 95.60
CA ALA A 290 -46.22 -26.58 96.60
C ALA A 290 -45.31 -27.83 96.70
N ASP A 291 -44.76 -28.01 97.91
CA ASP A 291 -44.26 -29.20 98.63
C ASP A 291 -43.65 -30.40 97.88
#